data_AF-A0A7S0MIV9-F1
#
_entry.id   AF-A0A7S0MIV9-F1
#
_cell.length_a   1.000
_cell.length_b   1.000
_cell.length_c   1.000
_cell.angle_alpha   90.00
_cell.angle_beta   90.00
_cell.angle_gamma   90.00
#
_symmetry.space_group_name_H-M   'P 1'
#
loop_
_entity.id
_entity.type
_entity.pdbx_description
1 polymer ?
#
loop_
_entity_poly.entity_id
_entity_poly.type
_entity_poly.pdbx_seq_one_letter_code
_entity_poly.pdbx_strand_id
1 'polypeptide(L)'
;GKGGGKAGEIVEANRLRRLQETTEAKAAQLEHVKRTAPRDMTTNPAALLKHLEDLRVNAQQCVRDGVHSVAIDAELTALGHIADAIKRERGEPGASARHVKRAFVALQRVLVGCRAFVTGDRAELLAEMAGALGFSDLRAAIDGIAKEAAAAADGAAGGGKDDDKKDKKDKEDKKER
;
A
#
# COMPACT_ATOMS: atom_id res chain seq x y z
N GLY A 1 26.62 16.09 -25.50
CA GLY A 1 27.68 15.30 -24.84
C GLY A 1 27.09 14.59 -23.64
N LYS A 2 27.14 13.25 -23.63
CA LYS A 2 26.70 12.40 -22.52
C LYS A 2 27.71 12.52 -21.36
N GLY A 3 27.35 13.23 -20.31
CA GLY A 3 28.19 13.46 -19.12
C GLY A 3 27.67 12.82 -17.83
N GLY A 4 26.82 11.79 -17.91
CA GLY A 4 26.09 11.24 -16.75
C GLY A 4 26.40 9.78 -16.37
N GLY A 5 27.43 9.15 -16.95
CA GLY A 5 27.48 7.68 -17.05
C GLY A 5 28.20 6.89 -15.95
N LYS A 6 28.70 7.49 -14.86
CA LYS A 6 29.33 6.75 -13.73
C LYS A 6 29.07 7.38 -12.37
N ALA A 7 29.17 8.71 -12.27
CA ALA A 7 28.87 9.41 -11.03
C ALA A 7 27.39 9.32 -10.64
N GLY A 8 26.47 9.41 -11.62
CA GLY A 8 25.03 9.24 -11.39
C GLY A 8 24.67 7.81 -10.95
N GLU A 9 25.31 6.81 -11.54
CA GLU A 9 25.11 5.40 -11.16
C GLU A 9 25.56 5.12 -9.73
N ILE A 10 26.70 5.68 -9.29
CA ILE A 10 27.19 5.54 -7.92
C ILE A 10 26.26 6.24 -6.92
N VAL A 11 25.70 7.41 -7.28
CA VAL A 11 24.75 8.13 -6.42
C VAL A 11 23.45 7.33 -6.25
N GLU A 12 22.88 6.82 -7.34
CA GLU A 12 21.67 6.00 -7.28
C GLU A 12 21.91 4.66 -6.56
N ALA A 13 23.05 4.00 -6.79
CA ALA A 13 23.40 2.78 -6.06
C ALA A 13 23.52 3.02 -4.55
N ASN A 14 24.14 4.14 -4.13
CA ASN A 14 24.22 4.50 -2.71
C ASN A 14 22.85 4.86 -2.12
N ARG A 15 21.98 5.52 -2.89
CA ARG A 15 20.61 5.82 -2.48
C ARG A 15 19.81 4.54 -2.27
N LEU A 16 19.87 3.60 -3.21
CA LEU A 16 19.20 2.30 -3.11
C LEU A 16 19.71 1.51 -1.90
N ARG A 17 21.03 1.48 -1.68
CA ARG A 17 21.61 0.80 -0.50
C ARG A 17 21.09 1.41 0.80
N ARG A 18 21.09 2.74 0.93
CA ARG A 18 20.55 3.43 2.11
C ARG A 18 19.05 3.16 2.32
N LEU A 19 18.28 3.11 1.23
CA LEU A 19 16.86 2.78 1.31
C LEU A 19 16.65 1.33 1.78
N GLN A 20 17.47 0.40 1.30
CA GLN A 20 17.42 -0.99 1.75
C GLN A 20 17.79 -1.12 3.23
N GLU A 21 18.91 -0.52 3.67
CA GLU A 21 19.32 -0.50 5.08
C GLU A 21 18.22 0.11 5.97
N THR A 22 17.59 1.20 5.51
CA THR A 22 16.47 1.84 6.22
C THR A 22 15.25 0.91 6.25
N THR A 23 14.95 0.23 5.15
CA THR A 23 13.82 -0.71 5.06
C THR A 23 13.99 -1.86 6.05
N GLU A 24 15.17 -2.47 6.09
CA GLU A 24 15.49 -3.56 7.03
C GLU A 24 15.40 -3.09 8.48
N ALA A 25 15.94 -1.91 8.79
CA ALA A 25 15.85 -1.32 10.12
C ALA A 25 14.40 -1.04 10.55
N LYS A 26 13.56 -0.54 9.65
CA LYS A 26 12.13 -0.30 9.91
C LYS A 26 11.35 -1.60 10.06
N ALA A 27 11.62 -2.60 9.24
CA ALA A 27 11.02 -3.92 9.37
C ALA A 27 11.36 -4.54 10.74
N ALA A 28 12.63 -4.47 11.16
CA ALA A 28 13.05 -4.94 12.48
C ALA A 28 12.39 -4.16 13.62
N GLN A 29 12.21 -2.84 13.47
CA GLN A 29 11.49 -2.02 14.43
C GLN A 29 10.00 -2.42 14.51
N LEU A 30 9.35 -2.67 13.38
CA LEU A 30 7.97 -3.15 13.35
C LEU A 30 7.83 -4.52 14.03
N GLU A 31 8.73 -5.45 13.75
CA GLU A 31 8.76 -6.77 14.42
C GLU A 31 8.99 -6.64 15.93
N HIS A 32 9.84 -5.71 16.36
CA HIS A 32 9.98 -5.39 17.78
C HIS A 32 8.66 -4.92 18.38
N VAL A 33 7.98 -3.95 17.74
CA VAL A 33 6.69 -3.43 18.19
C VAL A 33 5.67 -4.57 18.33
N LYS A 34 5.51 -5.41 17.30
CA LYS A 34 4.64 -6.59 17.31
C LYS A 34 4.94 -7.54 18.47
N ARG A 35 6.23 -7.84 18.70
CA ARG A 35 6.65 -8.77 19.77
C ARG A 35 6.41 -8.19 21.17
N THR A 36 6.51 -6.87 21.31
CA THR A 36 6.25 -6.16 22.58
C THR A 36 4.78 -5.81 22.79
N ALA A 37 3.89 -6.24 21.91
CA ALA A 37 2.46 -6.02 22.05
C ALA A 37 1.97 -6.56 23.41
N PRO A 38 1.19 -5.78 24.18
CA PRO A 38 0.69 -6.23 25.47
C PRO A 38 -0.15 -7.52 25.32
N ARG A 39 0.06 -8.48 26.22
CA ARG A 39 -0.69 -9.75 26.19
C ARG A 39 -2.16 -9.58 26.53
N ASP A 40 -2.48 -8.53 27.28
CA ASP A 40 -3.81 -8.18 27.78
C ASP A 40 -4.57 -7.21 26.89
N MET A 41 -4.11 -6.91 25.65
CA MET A 41 -4.87 -6.06 24.69
C MET A 41 -6.30 -6.57 24.44
N THR A 42 -6.58 -7.82 24.79
CA THR A 42 -7.89 -8.45 24.67
C THR A 42 -8.85 -8.09 25.80
N THR A 43 -8.34 -7.76 26.98
CA THR A 43 -9.11 -7.48 28.21
C THR A 43 -8.85 -6.08 28.75
N ASN A 44 -7.83 -5.39 28.26
CA ASN A 44 -7.40 -4.07 28.67
C ASN A 44 -7.45 -3.09 27.48
N PRO A 45 -8.51 -2.28 27.37
CA PRO A 45 -8.66 -1.30 26.29
C PRO A 45 -7.52 -0.28 26.26
N ALA A 46 -6.94 0.10 27.39
CA ALA A 46 -5.83 1.06 27.42
C ALA A 46 -4.54 0.46 26.83
N ALA A 47 -4.29 -0.83 27.07
CA ALA A 47 -3.16 -1.54 26.50
C ALA A 47 -3.29 -1.65 24.97
N LEU A 48 -4.49 -1.97 24.47
CA LEU A 48 -4.78 -1.97 23.03
C LEU A 48 -4.54 -0.59 22.42
N LEU A 49 -5.06 0.47 23.03
CA LEU A 49 -4.91 1.83 22.51
C LEU A 49 -3.45 2.28 22.44
N LYS A 50 -2.67 1.98 23.48
CA LYS A 50 -1.24 2.27 23.48
C LYS A 50 -0.52 1.54 22.35
N HIS A 51 -0.82 0.27 22.14
CA HIS A 51 -0.18 -0.50 21.08
C HIS A 51 -0.57 -0.05 19.67
N LEU A 52 -1.84 0.31 19.45
CA LEU A 52 -2.29 0.90 18.20
C LEU A 52 -1.58 2.24 17.92
N GLU A 53 -1.29 3.02 18.96
CA GLU A 53 -0.52 4.24 18.85
C GLU A 53 0.95 3.97 18.48
N ASP A 54 1.58 2.97 19.09
CA ASP A 54 2.95 2.55 18.75
C ASP A 54 3.05 2.12 17.27
N LEU A 55 2.08 1.32 16.79
CA LEU A 55 1.98 0.93 15.37
C LEU A 55 1.78 2.14 14.46
N ARG A 56 0.91 3.08 14.85
CA ARG A 56 0.65 4.33 14.11
C ARG A 56 1.92 5.17 13.98
N VAL A 57 2.65 5.37 15.07
CA VAL A 57 3.90 6.14 15.09
C VAL A 57 4.96 5.46 14.21
N ASN A 58 5.05 4.13 14.29
CA ASN A 58 5.94 3.35 13.43
C ASN A 58 5.60 3.54 11.93
N ALA A 59 4.32 3.38 11.56
CA ALA A 59 3.86 3.58 10.19
C ALA A 59 4.17 4.99 9.66
N GLN A 60 3.90 6.03 10.46
CA GLN A 60 4.19 7.42 10.10
C GLN A 60 5.69 7.69 9.92
N GLN A 61 6.53 7.05 10.73
CA GLN A 61 7.97 7.17 10.54
C GLN A 61 8.42 6.45 9.28
N CYS A 62 7.86 5.27 8.97
CA CYS A 62 8.15 4.55 7.74
C CYS A 62 7.76 5.37 6.49
N VAL A 63 6.60 6.02 6.46
CA VAL A 63 6.22 6.92 5.36
C VAL A 63 7.20 8.08 5.21
N ARG A 64 7.58 8.73 6.32
CA ARG A 64 8.56 9.83 6.30
C ARG A 64 9.93 9.41 5.77
N ASP A 65 10.33 8.17 6.07
CA ASP A 65 11.62 7.61 5.65
C ASP A 65 11.54 6.93 4.26
N GLY A 66 10.39 7.00 3.57
CA GLY A 66 10.19 6.46 2.23
C GLY A 66 9.91 4.96 2.16
N VAL A 67 9.76 4.30 3.31
CA VAL A 67 9.57 2.84 3.46
C VAL A 67 8.07 2.48 3.54
N HIS A 68 7.34 2.80 2.49
CA HIS A 68 5.88 2.73 2.47
C HIS A 68 5.32 1.30 2.60
N SER A 69 6.06 0.28 2.12
CA SER A 69 5.67 -1.12 2.28
C SER A 69 5.58 -1.54 3.75
N VAL A 70 6.58 -1.18 4.55
CA VAL A 70 6.60 -1.44 6.00
C VAL A 70 5.53 -0.62 6.72
N ALA A 71 5.24 0.60 6.24
CA ALA A 71 4.13 1.39 6.76
C ALA A 71 2.77 0.69 6.56
N ILE A 72 2.54 0.09 5.39
CA ILE A 72 1.33 -0.71 5.13
C ILE A 72 1.27 -1.91 6.07
N ASP A 73 2.38 -2.62 6.26
CA ASP A 73 2.44 -3.80 7.13
C ASP A 73 2.12 -3.45 8.60
N ALA A 74 2.54 -2.26 9.06
CA ALA A 74 2.20 -1.74 10.38
C ALA A 74 0.69 -1.42 10.51
N GLU A 75 0.10 -0.77 9.51
CA GLU A 75 -1.34 -0.46 9.50
C GLU A 75 -2.20 -1.72 9.37
N LEU A 76 -1.78 -2.72 8.59
CA LEU A 76 -2.43 -4.03 8.51
C LEU A 76 -2.43 -4.75 9.86
N THR A 77 -1.32 -4.69 10.59
CA THR A 77 -1.22 -5.22 11.95
C THR A 77 -2.23 -4.53 12.88
N ALA A 78 -2.30 -3.20 12.82
CA ALA A 78 -3.25 -2.42 13.61
C ALA A 78 -4.71 -2.77 13.26
N LEU A 79 -5.02 -2.90 11.97
CA LEU A 79 -6.35 -3.31 11.48
C LEU A 79 -6.72 -4.69 12.01
N GLY A 80 -5.78 -5.65 12.05
CA GLY A 80 -6.00 -6.98 12.63
C GLY A 80 -6.43 -6.90 14.09
N HIS A 81 -5.70 -6.13 14.91
CA HIS A 81 -6.06 -5.92 16.32
C HIS A 81 -7.41 -5.23 16.50
N ILE A 82 -7.73 -4.26 15.64
CA ILE A 82 -9.01 -3.55 15.64
C ILE A 82 -10.16 -4.52 15.28
N ALA A 83 -9.99 -5.35 14.26
CA ALA A 83 -10.99 -6.32 13.85
C ALA A 83 -11.24 -7.36 14.96
N ASP A 84 -10.19 -7.83 15.63
CA ASP A 84 -10.31 -8.73 16.78
C ASP A 84 -11.03 -8.07 17.96
N ALA A 85 -10.76 -6.79 18.24
CA ALA A 85 -11.49 -6.05 19.27
C ALA A 85 -12.98 -5.92 18.92
N ILE A 86 -13.32 -5.58 17.67
CA ILE A 86 -14.71 -5.49 17.20
C ILE A 86 -15.43 -6.83 17.31
N LYS A 87 -14.78 -7.94 16.93
CA LYS A 87 -15.37 -9.29 17.04
C LYS A 87 -15.72 -9.64 18.48
N ARG A 88 -14.89 -9.25 19.46
CA ARG A 88 -15.11 -9.50 20.89
C ARG A 88 -16.20 -8.63 21.49
N GLU A 89 -16.31 -7.39 21.04
CA GLU A 89 -17.29 -6.43 21.53
C GLU A 89 -18.70 -6.65 20.93
N ARG A 90 -18.91 -7.67 20.10
CA ARG A 90 -20.23 -8.05 19.58
C ARG A 90 -21.15 -8.43 20.74
N GLY A 91 -21.87 -7.43 21.25
CA GLY A 91 -22.73 -7.49 22.43
C GLY A 91 -22.91 -6.12 23.13
N GLU A 92 -21.94 -5.21 22.98
CA GLU A 92 -22.02 -3.84 23.53
C GLU A 92 -22.13 -2.78 22.41
N PRO A 93 -23.27 -2.08 22.25
CA PRO A 93 -23.56 -1.22 21.10
C PRO A 93 -22.62 0.00 20.88
N GLY A 94 -21.80 0.39 21.86
CA GLY A 94 -21.01 1.63 21.80
C GLY A 94 -19.50 1.46 21.60
N ALA A 95 -18.93 0.32 21.98
CA ALA A 95 -17.49 0.10 21.93
C ALA A 95 -17.00 -0.12 20.48
N SER A 96 -17.79 -0.88 19.70
CA SER A 96 -17.53 -1.20 18.29
C SER A 96 -17.40 0.05 17.40
N ALA A 97 -18.22 1.08 17.64
CA ALA A 97 -18.21 2.31 16.83
C ALA A 97 -16.86 3.06 16.89
N ARG A 98 -16.16 3.02 18.03
CA ARG A 98 -14.83 3.67 18.15
C ARG A 98 -13.76 2.91 17.39
N HIS A 99 -13.81 1.58 17.43
CA HIS A 99 -12.86 0.74 16.70
C HIS A 99 -13.08 0.81 15.20
N VAL A 100 -14.34 0.84 14.74
CA VAL A 100 -14.68 1.10 13.33
C VAL A 100 -14.07 2.43 12.87
N LYS A 101 -14.20 3.52 13.64
CA LYS A 101 -13.54 4.80 13.31
C LYS A 101 -12.02 4.67 13.23
N ARG A 102 -11.38 3.95 14.16
CA ARG A 102 -9.91 3.73 14.12
C ARG A 102 -9.50 2.97 12.86
N ALA A 103 -10.26 1.95 12.50
CA ALA A 103 -10.02 1.14 11.32
C ALA A 103 -10.15 1.99 10.04
N PHE A 104 -11.19 2.82 9.97
CA PHE A 104 -11.37 3.77 8.87
C PHE A 104 -10.17 4.71 8.71
N VAL A 105 -9.70 5.30 9.81
CA VAL A 105 -8.54 6.21 9.77
C VAL A 105 -7.25 5.48 9.37
N ALA A 106 -7.04 4.23 9.81
CA ALA A 106 -5.89 3.42 9.38
C ALA A 106 -5.92 3.17 7.86
N LEU A 107 -7.08 2.77 7.32
CA LEU A 107 -7.27 2.61 5.88
C LEU A 107 -7.02 3.91 5.12
N GLN A 108 -7.53 5.05 5.61
CA GLN A 108 -7.27 6.35 4.98
C GLN A 108 -5.79 6.72 4.95
N ARG A 109 -5.04 6.46 6.03
CA ARG A 109 -3.59 6.73 6.07
C ARG A 109 -2.85 5.92 5.02
N VAL A 110 -3.22 4.65 4.83
CA VAL A 110 -2.66 3.82 3.75
C VAL A 110 -3.01 4.39 2.37
N LEU A 111 -4.27 4.74 2.15
CA LEU A 111 -4.75 5.25 0.85
C LEU A 111 -4.18 6.62 0.47
N VAL A 112 -3.84 7.47 1.44
CA VAL A 112 -3.27 8.80 1.21
C VAL A 112 -1.74 8.75 1.19
N GLY A 113 -1.13 8.05 2.15
CA GLY A 113 0.32 8.04 2.34
C GLY A 113 1.04 6.97 1.52
N CYS A 114 0.39 5.87 1.19
CA CYS A 114 1.03 4.69 0.60
C CYS A 114 0.34 4.19 -0.68
N ARG A 115 -0.52 4.97 -1.34
CA ARG A 115 -1.34 4.54 -2.50
C ARG A 115 -0.55 3.74 -3.55
N ALA A 116 0.62 4.24 -3.96
CA ALA A 116 1.46 3.62 -4.99
C ALA A 116 2.03 2.25 -4.59
N PHE A 117 1.95 1.88 -3.31
CA PHE A 117 2.45 0.63 -2.74
C PHE A 117 1.32 -0.34 -2.34
N VAL A 118 0.06 0.03 -2.61
CA VAL A 118 -1.12 -0.83 -2.42
C VAL A 118 -1.23 -1.75 -3.64
N THR A 119 -0.45 -2.82 -3.64
CA THR A 119 -0.31 -3.77 -4.76
C THR A 119 -0.21 -5.22 -4.27
N GLY A 120 -0.60 -6.18 -5.11
CA GLY A 120 -0.51 -7.62 -4.81
C GLY A 120 -1.20 -7.99 -3.49
N ASP A 121 -0.62 -8.93 -2.74
CA ASP A 121 -1.15 -9.47 -1.49
C ASP A 121 -1.53 -8.38 -0.47
N ARG A 122 -0.79 -7.26 -0.43
CA ARG A 122 -1.12 -6.15 0.49
C ARG A 122 -2.44 -5.49 0.14
N ALA A 123 -2.71 -5.31 -1.15
CA ALA A 123 -3.98 -4.75 -1.60
C ALA A 123 -5.14 -5.70 -1.29
N GLU A 124 -4.94 -7.00 -1.53
CA GLU A 124 -5.93 -8.03 -1.21
C GLU A 124 -6.27 -8.04 0.28
N LEU A 125 -5.25 -8.08 1.15
CA LEU A 125 -5.44 -8.04 2.61
C LEU A 125 -6.13 -6.76 3.06
N LEU A 126 -5.76 -5.59 2.51
CA LEU A 126 -6.42 -4.33 2.83
C LEU A 126 -7.90 -4.33 2.41
N ALA A 127 -8.20 -4.87 1.22
CA ALA A 127 -9.55 -4.97 0.69
C ALA A 127 -10.43 -5.93 1.52
N GLU A 128 -9.86 -7.08 1.92
CA GLU A 128 -10.50 -8.04 2.81
C GLU A 128 -10.80 -7.41 4.17
N MET A 129 -9.84 -6.70 4.76
CA MET A 129 -10.02 -6.02 6.04
C MET A 129 -11.08 -4.91 5.95
N ALA A 130 -11.05 -4.09 4.89
CA ALA A 130 -12.08 -3.09 4.64
C ALA A 130 -13.47 -3.73 4.54
N GLY A 131 -13.59 -4.85 3.82
CA GLY A 131 -14.84 -5.62 3.71
C GLY A 131 -15.32 -6.19 5.04
N ALA A 132 -14.43 -6.82 5.81
CA ALA A 132 -14.73 -7.39 7.13
C ALA A 132 -15.19 -6.33 8.15
N LEU A 133 -14.73 -5.10 7.98
CA LEU A 133 -15.09 -3.94 8.79
C LEU A 133 -16.34 -3.19 8.28
N GLY A 134 -16.95 -3.64 7.18
CA GLY A 134 -18.17 -3.07 6.63
C GLY A 134 -17.97 -1.87 5.70
N PHE A 135 -16.75 -1.61 5.25
CA PHE A 135 -16.44 -0.51 4.32
C PHE A 135 -16.45 -1.00 2.87
N SER A 136 -17.64 -1.27 2.32
CA SER A 136 -17.81 -1.72 0.92
C SER A 136 -17.14 -0.79 -0.10
N ASP A 137 -17.29 0.52 0.10
CA ASP A 137 -16.80 1.52 -0.84
C ASP A 137 -15.26 1.63 -0.78
N LEU A 138 -14.68 1.51 0.43
CA LEU A 138 -13.22 1.49 0.58
C LEU A 138 -12.63 0.21 0.00
N ARG A 139 -13.28 -0.94 0.18
CA ARG A 139 -12.88 -2.18 -0.46
C ARG A 139 -12.84 -2.02 -1.98
N ALA A 140 -13.92 -1.52 -2.59
CA ALA A 140 -13.97 -1.28 -4.03
C ALA A 140 -12.89 -0.30 -4.50
N ALA A 141 -12.61 0.74 -3.71
CA ALA A 141 -11.54 1.70 -4.00
C ALA A 141 -10.14 1.06 -3.97
N ILE A 142 -9.86 0.20 -2.97
CA ILE A 142 -8.60 -0.54 -2.87
C ILE A 142 -8.45 -1.50 -4.04
N ASP A 143 -9.50 -2.23 -4.41
CA ASP A 143 -9.51 -3.13 -5.57
C ASP A 143 -9.24 -2.36 -6.87
N GLY A 144 -9.80 -1.15 -7.01
CA GLY A 144 -9.53 -0.25 -8.14
C GLY A 144 -8.07 0.18 -8.20
N ILE A 145 -7.49 0.59 -7.08
CA ILE A 145 -6.06 0.97 -6.98
C ILE A 145 -5.15 -0.20 -7.37
N ALA A 146 -5.45 -1.39 -6.88
CA ALA A 146 -4.66 -2.59 -7.19
C ALA A 146 -4.65 -2.89 -8.69
N LYS A 147 -5.82 -2.75 -9.35
CA LYS A 147 -5.96 -2.93 -10.80
C LYS A 147 -5.23 -1.84 -11.59
N GLU A 148 -5.34 -0.57 -11.18
CA GLU A 148 -4.58 0.53 -11.77
C GLU A 148 -3.08 0.26 -11.72
N ALA A 149 -2.58 -0.20 -10.57
CA ALA A 149 -1.17 -0.51 -10.38
C ALA A 149 -0.71 -1.72 -11.22
N ALA A 150 -1.53 -2.77 -11.31
CA ALA A 150 -1.24 -3.92 -12.17
C ALA A 150 -1.19 -3.53 -13.66
N ALA A 151 -2.17 -2.75 -14.13
CA ALA A 151 -2.20 -2.26 -15.50
C ALA A 151 -1.01 -1.35 -15.84
N ALA A 152 -0.55 -0.52 -14.88
CA ALA A 152 0.64 0.30 -15.06
C ALA A 152 1.93 -0.55 -15.16
N ALA A 153 2.03 -1.65 -14.41
CA ALA A 153 3.15 -2.58 -14.51
C ALA A 153 3.17 -3.32 -15.86
N ASP A 154 2.01 -3.76 -16.34
CA ASP A 154 1.89 -4.43 -17.65
C ASP A 154 2.10 -3.47 -18.83
N GLY A 155 1.61 -2.23 -18.71
CA GLY A 155 1.79 -1.17 -19.73
C GLY A 155 3.25 -0.74 -19.91
N ALA A 156 4.09 -0.87 -18.89
CA ALA A 156 5.53 -0.64 -18.99
C ALA A 156 6.27 -1.76 -19.76
N ALA A 157 5.69 -2.95 -19.85
CA ALA A 157 6.22 -4.07 -20.64
C ALA A 157 5.67 -4.12 -22.09
N GLY A 158 4.61 -3.35 -22.39
CA GLY A 158 3.88 -3.41 -23.66
C GLY A 158 4.04 -2.21 -24.62
N GLY A 159 4.84 -1.20 -24.28
CA GLY A 159 5.01 0.03 -25.08
C GLY A 159 5.85 -0.10 -26.36
N GLY A 160 5.84 -1.26 -27.00
CA GLY A 160 6.62 -1.56 -28.20
C GLY A 160 5.82 -2.32 -29.24
N LYS A 161 4.68 -1.78 -29.69
CA LYS A 161 4.09 -2.11 -30.99
C LYS A 161 3.12 -1.02 -31.43
N ASP A 162 3.18 -0.76 -32.74
CA ASP A 162 2.45 0.23 -33.55
C ASP A 162 3.05 1.66 -33.41
N ASP A 163 3.66 2.27 -34.42
CA ASP A 163 3.33 2.31 -35.85
C ASP A 163 4.58 2.32 -36.74
N ASP A 164 4.77 1.31 -37.60
CA ASP A 164 5.61 1.46 -38.79
C ASP A 164 5.22 0.46 -39.90
N LYS A 165 4.28 0.87 -40.77
CA LYS A 165 4.51 0.95 -42.22
C LYS A 165 3.24 1.24 -43.02
N LYS A 166 3.19 2.51 -43.46
CA LYS A 166 3.20 2.92 -44.86
C LYS A 166 2.00 2.55 -45.74
N ASP A 167 1.13 3.54 -45.88
CA ASP A 167 0.39 3.88 -47.08
C ASP A 167 1.01 3.30 -48.36
N LYS A 168 0.24 2.45 -49.05
CA LYS A 168 0.38 2.27 -50.50
C LYS A 168 -0.97 2.49 -51.17
N LYS A 169 -1.30 3.77 -51.28
CA LYS A 169 -2.27 4.32 -52.22
C LYS A 169 -1.64 4.31 -53.61
N ASP A 170 -1.80 3.21 -54.35
CA ASP A 170 -1.57 3.22 -55.79
C ASP A 170 -2.93 3.20 -56.52
N LYS A 171 -3.16 4.32 -57.19
CA LYS A 171 -4.25 4.75 -58.05
C LYS A 171 -4.96 3.64 -58.84
N GLU A 172 -6.27 3.55 -58.64
CA GLU A 172 -7.19 3.35 -59.75
C GLU A 172 -7.09 4.57 -60.68
N ASP A 173 -6.54 4.38 -61.88
CA ASP A 173 -6.85 5.24 -63.03
C ASP A 173 -7.58 4.37 -64.06
N LYS A 174 -8.90 4.32 -63.93
CA LYS A 174 -9.79 4.09 -65.07
C LYS A 174 -9.66 5.30 -65.99
N LYS A 175 -9.11 5.10 -67.19
CA LYS A 175 -9.44 5.96 -68.33
C LYS A 175 -9.96 5.11 -69.46
N GLU A 176 -11.22 5.35 -69.75
CA GLU A 176 -11.95 4.98 -70.95
C GLU A 176 -11.13 5.28 -72.21
N ARG A 177 -10.97 4.28 -73.09
CA ARG A 177 -11.31 4.30 -74.52
C ARG A 177 -10.95 2.98 -75.18
#